data_AF-D5C0C1-F1
#
_entry.id   AF-D5C0C1-F1
#
_cell.length_a   1.000
_cell.length_b   1.000
_cell.length_c   1.000
_cell.angle_alpha   90.00
_cell.angle_beta   90.00
_cell.angle_gamma   90.00
#
_symmetry.space_group_name_H-M   'P 1'
#
loop_
_entity.id
_entity.type
_entity.pdbx_description
1 polymer ?
#
loop_
_entity_poly.entity_id
_entity_poly.type
_entity_poly.pdbx_seq_one_letter_code
_entity_poly.pdbx_strand_id
1 'polypeptide(L)'
;MQIDVFDTYVTTTEGKRLHFDVFLPTGKEEKLAKQYAKEWLESIGIQVKDVQQESCIYCHSEAANPAVQQHIEQHGYFIYQMEGCPSPAR
;
A
#
# COMPACT_ATOMS: atom_id res chain seq x y z
N MET A 1 2.88 -17.13 5.51
CA MET A 1 4.09 -16.53 4.91
C MET A 1 4.58 -15.36 5.75
N GLN A 2 5.86 -14.98 5.61
CA GLN A 2 6.38 -13.69 6.12
C GLN A 2 6.16 -12.60 5.07
N ILE A 3 5.83 -11.40 5.53
CA ILE A 3 5.62 -10.22 4.69
C ILE A 3 6.50 -9.06 5.16
N ASP A 4 6.92 -8.24 4.20
CA ASP A 4 7.54 -6.94 4.44
C ASP A 4 6.46 -5.86 4.38
N VAL A 5 6.44 -5.00 5.39
CA VAL A 5 5.50 -3.91 5.56
C VAL A 5 6.15 -2.60 5.12
N PHE A 6 5.53 -1.93 4.15
CA PHE A 6 5.98 -0.63 3.66
C PHE A 6 4.96 0.45 4.03
N ASP A 7 5.34 1.29 4.97
CA ASP A 7 4.56 2.41 5.48
C ASP A 7 4.48 3.51 4.42
N THR A 8 3.26 3.80 3.95
CA THR A 8 3.03 4.71 2.81
C THR A 8 2.15 5.89 3.18
N TYR A 9 2.67 7.10 2.97
CA TYR A 9 1.93 8.34 3.09
C TYR A 9 1.82 9.05 1.74
N VAL A 10 0.63 9.55 1.46
CA VAL A 10 0.35 10.32 0.26
C VAL A 10 -0.42 11.58 0.66
N THR A 11 0.03 12.73 0.16
CA THR A 11 -0.69 14.00 0.27
C THR A 11 -1.18 14.38 -1.12
N THR A 12 -2.49 14.50 -1.29
CA THR A 12 -3.08 14.92 -2.57
C THR A 12 -2.95 16.43 -2.76
N THR A 13 -3.10 16.90 -3.99
CA THR A 13 -3.15 18.34 -4.34
C THR A 13 -4.32 19.08 -3.69
N GLU A 14 -5.37 18.37 -3.29
CA GLU A 14 -6.48 18.89 -2.49
C GLU A 14 -6.15 19.00 -0.98
N GLY A 15 -4.94 18.60 -0.56
CA GLY A 15 -4.51 18.63 0.84
C GLY A 15 -5.02 17.45 1.68
N LYS A 16 -5.60 16.40 1.07
CA LYS A 16 -6.00 15.19 1.79
C LYS A 16 -4.78 14.32 2.04
N ARG A 17 -4.67 13.78 3.26
CA ARG A 17 -3.63 12.82 3.63
C ARG A 17 -4.21 11.40 3.59
N LEU A 18 -3.46 10.50 2.97
CA LEU A 18 -3.71 9.08 2.93
C LEU A 18 -2.55 8.37 3.63
N HIS A 19 -2.89 7.37 4.42
CA HIS A 19 -1.94 6.49 5.08
C HIS A 19 -2.39 5.06 4.88
N PHE A 20 -1.51 4.25 4.30
CA PHE A 20 -1.75 2.84 4.06
C PHE A 20 -0.41 2.10 4.03
N ASP A 21 -0.46 0.80 4.31
CA ASP A 21 0.71 -0.05 4.17
C ASP A 21 0.61 -0.90 2.90
N VAL A 22 1.76 -1.09 2.26
CA VAL A 22 1.91 -2.10 1.21
C VAL A 22 2.56 -3.33 1.82
N PHE A 23 1.88 -4.46 1.76
CA PHE A 23 2.40 -5.75 2.20
C PHE A 23 2.89 -6.55 1.00
N LEU A 24 4.16 -6.97 1.05
CA LEU A 24 4.78 -7.84 0.05
C LEU A 24 5.34 -9.10 0.68
N PRO A 25 5.48 -10.22 -0.05
CA PRO A 25 6.29 -11.33 0.43
C PRO A 25 7.70 -10.86 0.81
N THR A 26 8.27 -11.40 1.88
CA THR A 26 9.60 -10.98 2.32
C THR A 26 10.67 -11.15 1.23
N GLY A 27 11.56 -10.16 1.10
CA GLY A 27 12.69 -10.18 0.17
C GLY A 27 12.38 -9.54 -1.19
N LYS A 28 11.33 -8.72 -1.27
CA LYS A 28 11.01 -7.92 -2.47
C LYS A 28 11.64 -6.53 -2.38
N GLU A 29 11.91 -5.94 -3.54
CA GLU A 29 12.52 -4.62 -3.63
C GLU A 29 11.51 -3.52 -3.29
N GLU A 30 11.96 -2.47 -2.58
CA GLU A 30 11.13 -1.29 -2.26
C GLU A 30 10.52 -0.64 -3.51
N LYS A 31 11.21 -0.71 -4.65
CA LYS A 31 10.70 -0.20 -5.93
C LYS A 31 9.37 -0.87 -6.33
N LEU A 32 9.22 -2.15 -6.01
CA LEU A 32 7.99 -2.90 -6.27
C LEU A 32 6.85 -2.43 -5.34
N ALA A 33 7.14 -2.14 -4.08
CA ALA A 33 6.16 -1.57 -3.15
C ALA A 33 5.65 -0.21 -3.65
N LYS A 34 6.55 0.66 -4.11
CA LYS A 34 6.19 1.95 -4.73
C LYS A 34 5.33 1.79 -5.98
N GLN A 35 5.58 0.77 -6.79
CA GLN A 35 4.77 0.48 -7.97
C GLN A 35 3.34 0.09 -7.56
N TYR A 36 3.19 -0.87 -6.65
CA TYR A 36 1.87 -1.31 -6.20
C TYR A 36 1.09 -0.23 -5.44
N ALA A 37 1.78 0.63 -4.68
CA ALA A 37 1.15 1.80 -4.08
C ALA A 37 0.52 2.70 -5.15
N LYS A 38 1.23 2.96 -6.25
CA LYS A 38 0.72 3.77 -7.37
C LYS A 38 -0.45 3.12 -8.08
N GLU A 39 -0.35 1.83 -8.39
CA GLU A 39 -1.43 1.06 -9.01
C GLU A 39 -2.70 1.08 -8.13
N TRP A 40 -2.54 0.95 -6.81
CA TRP A 40 -3.66 1.05 -5.88
C TRP A 40 -4.27 2.46 -5.84
N LEU A 41 -3.46 3.51 -5.76
CA LEU A 41 -3.95 4.91 -5.82
C LEU A 41 -4.77 5.15 -7.09
N GLU A 42 -4.28 4.68 -8.24
CA GLU A 42 -4.99 4.80 -9.51
C GLU A 42 -6.32 4.02 -9.49
N SER A 43 -6.35 2.83 -8.85
CA SER A 43 -7.56 2.03 -8.69
C SER A 43 -8.67 2.72 -7.87
N ILE A 44 -8.30 3.60 -6.94
CA ILE A 44 -9.22 4.43 -6.15
C ILE A 44 -9.47 5.82 -6.75
N GLY A 45 -9.00 6.05 -7.97
CA GLY A 45 -9.22 7.28 -8.73
C GLY A 45 -8.23 8.42 -8.42
N ILE A 46 -7.14 8.14 -7.70
CA ILE A 46 -6.09 9.12 -7.37
C ILE A 46 -4.95 8.93 -8.35
N GLN A 47 -4.82 9.86 -9.30
CA GLN A 47 -3.73 9.79 -10.26
C GLN A 47 -2.44 10.37 -9.68
N VAL A 48 -1.29 9.92 -10.17
CA VAL A 48 0.03 10.42 -9.74
C VAL A 48 0.15 11.94 -9.87
N LYS A 49 -0.51 12.56 -10.85
CA LYS A 49 -0.53 14.02 -11.05
C LYS A 49 -1.25 14.78 -9.91
N ASP A 50 -2.15 14.10 -9.21
CA ASP A 50 -2.95 14.63 -8.11
C ASP A 50 -2.28 14.36 -6.76
N VAL A 51 -1.07 13.78 -6.77
CA VAL A 51 -0.23 13.57 -5.59
C VAL A 51 0.83 14.66 -5.52
N GLN A 52 0.84 15.39 -4.41
CA GLN A 52 1.84 16.42 -4.14
C GLN A 52 3.09 15.84 -3.46
N GLN A 53 2.91 14.89 -2.55
CA GLN A 53 3.99 14.23 -1.81
C GLN A 53 3.65 12.74 -1.65
N GLU A 54 4.64 11.88 -1.89
CA GLU A 54 4.57 10.44 -1.62
C GLU A 54 5.81 10.00 -0.80
N SER A 55 5.59 9.14 0.18
CA SER A 55 6.67 8.41 0.87
C SER A 55 6.23 6.96 1.04
N CYS A 56 7.08 6.01 0.66
CA CYS A 56 6.84 4.57 0.84
C CYS A 56 8.14 3.99 1.38
N ILE A 57 8.14 3.61 2.65
CA ILE A 57 9.34 3.27 3.42
C ILE A 57 9.16 1.90 4.06
N TYR A 58 10.16 1.03 3.93
CA TYR A 58 10.17 -0.23 4.67
C TYR A 58 10.14 0.01 6.18
N CYS A 59 9.18 -0.61 6.88
CA CYS A 59 9.02 -0.50 8.33
C CYS A 59 9.59 -1.73 9.04
N HIS A 60 9.00 -2.91 8.83
CA HIS A 60 9.40 -4.18 9.43
C HIS A 60 8.88 -5.37 8.61
N SER A 61 9.29 -6.58 8.99
CA SER A 61 8.68 -7.82 8.50
C SER A 61 7.84 -8.48 9.59
N GLU A 62 6.71 -9.08 9.22
CA GLU A 62 5.85 -9.80 10.15
C GLU A 62 5.19 -11.03 9.54
N ALA A 63 4.58 -11.86 10.39
CA ALA A 63 3.78 -12.99 9.94
C ALA A 63 2.39 -12.50 9.47
N ALA A 64 2.10 -12.66 8.18
CA ALA A 64 0.77 -12.33 7.65
C ALA A 64 -0.30 -13.25 8.25
N ASN A 65 -1.50 -12.72 8.48
CA ASN A 65 -2.68 -13.53 8.83
C ASN A 65 -3.17 -14.34 7.60
N PRO A 66 -4.01 -15.39 7.77
CA PRO A 66 -4.42 -16.25 6.66
C PRO A 66 -5.14 -15.52 5.52
N ALA A 67 -5.91 -14.48 5.80
CA ALA A 67 -6.63 -13.72 4.77
C ALA A 67 -5.66 -12.89 3.90
N VAL A 68 -4.70 -12.23 4.54
CA VAL A 68 -3.63 -11.48 3.86
C VAL A 68 -2.75 -12.43 3.04
N GLN A 69 -2.41 -13.60 3.60
CA GLN A 69 -1.65 -14.62 2.88
C GLN A 69 -2.36 -15.03 1.58
N GLN A 70 -3.63 -15.40 1.67
CA GLN A 70 -4.40 -15.83 0.51
C GLN A 70 -4.50 -14.72 -0.55
N HIS A 71 -4.69 -13.47 -0.14
CA HIS A 71 -4.74 -12.35 -1.07
C HIS A 71 -3.39 -12.12 -1.76
N ILE A 72 -2.29 -12.14 -1.01
CA ILE A 72 -0.95 -11.97 -1.57
C ILE A 72 -0.61 -13.13 -2.53
N GLU A 73 -1.02 -14.36 -2.24
CA GLU A 73 -0.82 -15.51 -3.13
C GLU A 73 -1.59 -15.36 -4.45
N GLN A 74 -2.73 -14.66 -4.46
CA GLN A 74 -3.55 -14.46 -5.65
C GLN A 74 -3.17 -13.20 -6.45
N HIS A 75 -2.79 -12.12 -5.76
CA HIS A 75 -2.61 -10.78 -6.35
C HIS A 75 -1.16 -10.26 -6.30
N GLY A 76 -0.27 -10.92 -5.55
CA GLY A 76 1.14 -10.55 -5.41
C GLY A 76 1.44 -9.52 -4.31
N TYR A 77 0.42 -8.80 -3.82
CA TYR A 77 0.53 -7.79 -2.76
C TYR A 77 -0.80 -7.63 -2.00
N PHE A 78 -0.78 -6.88 -0.91
CA PHE A 78 -1.99 -6.46 -0.19
C PHE A 78 -1.84 -5.01 0.30
N ILE A 79 -2.92 -4.23 0.25
CA ILE A 79 -2.93 -2.84 0.74
C ILE A 79 -3.75 -2.78 2.02
N TYR A 80 -3.09 -2.43 3.12
CA TYR A 80 -3.76 -2.21 4.40
C TYR A 80 -4.05 -0.73 4.57
N GLN A 81 -5.32 -0.37 4.48
CA GLN A 81 -5.77 1.02 4.51
C GLN A 81 -5.92 1.52 5.95
N MET A 82 -5.41 2.72 6.25
CA MET A 82 -5.44 3.28 7.61
C MET A 82 -6.12 4.65 7.67
N GLU A 83 -5.45 5.74 7.29
CA GLU A 83 -5.98 7.11 7.40
C GLU A 83 -6.39 7.63 6.02
N GLY A 84 -7.56 8.27 5.95
CA GLY A 84 -8.02 9.00 4.76
C GLY A 84 -8.35 8.14 3.53
N CYS A 85 -8.06 6.83 3.57
CA CYS A 85 -8.38 5.89 2.50
C CYS A 85 -9.90 5.73 2.34
N PRO A 86 -10.39 5.51 1.11
CA PRO A 86 -11.80 5.21 0.90
C PRO A 86 -12.14 3.90 1.62
N SER A 87 -13.08 3.92 2.56
CA SER A 87 -13.45 2.73 3.35
C SER A 87 -13.61 1.52 2.43
N PRO A 88 -12.99 0.36 2.74
CA PRO A 88 -13.17 -0.84 1.92
C PRO A 88 -14.68 -1.07 1.79
N ALA A 89 -15.14 -1.26 0.55
CA ALA A 89 -16.54 -1.55 0.28
C ALA A 89 -16.97 -2.65 1.25
N ARG A 90 -17.91 -2.29 2.13
CA ARG A 90 -18.35 -3.11 3.25
C ARG A 90 -19.09 -4.35 2.79
#